data_AF-A0A0S8A2D3-F1
#
_entry.id   AF-A0A0S8A2D3-F1
#
_cell.length_a   1.000
_cell.length_b   1.000
_cell.length_c   1.000
_cell.angle_alpha   90.00
_cell.angle_beta   90.00
_cell.angle_gamma   90.00
#
_symmetry.space_group_name_H-M   'P 1'
#
loop_
_entity.id
_entity.type
_entity.pdbx_description
1 polymer ?
#
loop_
_entity_poly.entity_id
_entity_poly.type
_entity_poly.pdbx_seq_one_letter_code
_entity_poly.pdbx_strand_id
1 'polypeptide(L)'
;MVLSNKLVDLIQRNADPLTRRWMEIVRTHESTPTYHNYDEAELYERAYSVYSQLGRWVSSETTKEEIKGVYTALGERRHKEGFRLSELLQALIVTRRVLWSKVLSEGLLDTALDLNQALELSNHVVLFFDRAMVYATQGFESVSS
;
A
#
# COMPACT_ATOMS: atom_id res chain seq x y z
N MET A 1 13.87 18.32 -2.72
CA MET A 1 14.77 17.26 -2.23
C MET A 1 14.38 15.98 -2.95
N VAL A 2 15.35 15.25 -3.50
CA VAL A 2 15.10 14.06 -4.33
C VAL A 2 15.05 12.85 -3.41
N LEU A 3 13.96 12.08 -3.48
CA LEU A 3 13.79 10.85 -2.73
C LEU A 3 14.94 9.88 -3.03
N SER A 4 15.38 9.08 -2.04
CA SER A 4 16.45 8.10 -2.27
C SER A 4 16.05 7.07 -3.33
N ASN A 5 16.70 7.13 -4.49
CA ASN A 5 16.52 6.18 -5.59
C ASN A 5 16.71 4.72 -5.13
N LYS A 6 17.59 4.46 -4.14
CA LYS A 6 17.81 3.11 -3.61
C LYS A 6 16.57 2.51 -2.96
N LEU A 7 15.82 3.31 -2.21
CA LEU A 7 14.63 2.83 -1.50
C LEU A 7 13.45 2.66 -2.46
N VAL A 8 13.31 3.53 -3.45
CA VAL A 8 12.33 3.37 -4.53
C VAL A 8 12.62 2.12 -5.35
N ASP A 9 13.89 1.91 -5.74
CA ASP A 9 14.34 0.73 -6.48
C ASP A 9 14.08 -0.55 -5.70
N LEU A 10 14.27 -0.55 -4.38
CA LEU A 10 13.96 -1.69 -3.53
C LEU A 10 12.48 -2.05 -3.62
N ILE A 11 11.58 -1.08 -3.56
CA ILE A 11 10.12 -1.32 -3.63
C ILE A 11 9.78 -1.97 -4.97
N GLN A 12 10.27 -1.38 -6.07
CA GLN A 12 9.98 -1.86 -7.41
C GLN A 12 10.52 -3.27 -7.66
N ARG A 13 11.76 -3.55 -7.25
CA ARG A 13 12.39 -4.87 -7.43
C ARG A 13 11.77 -5.95 -6.53
N ASN A 14 11.13 -5.56 -5.44
CA ASN A 14 10.55 -6.49 -4.47
C ASN A 14 9.01 -6.54 -4.53
N ALA A 15 8.38 -6.05 -5.59
CA ALA A 15 6.93 -6.05 -5.71
C ALA A 15 6.30 -7.44 -5.56
N ASP A 16 6.86 -8.49 -6.19
CA ASP A 16 6.39 -9.88 -6.02
C ASP A 16 6.57 -10.39 -4.56
N PRO A 17 7.78 -10.33 -3.95
CA PRO A 17 7.95 -10.72 -2.54
C PRO A 17 7.04 -9.97 -1.56
N LEU A 18 6.86 -8.66 -1.75
CA LEU A 18 5.97 -7.84 -0.94
C LEU A 18 4.51 -8.28 -1.10
N THR A 19 4.09 -8.58 -2.33
CA THR A 19 2.74 -9.07 -2.64
C THR A 19 2.46 -10.40 -1.95
N ARG A 20 3.36 -11.37 -2.10
CA ARG A 20 3.21 -12.70 -1.46
C ARG A 20 3.11 -12.55 0.06
N ARG A 21 3.98 -11.74 0.66
CA ARG A 21 3.95 -11.50 2.11
C ARG A 21 2.67 -10.82 2.56
N TRP A 22 2.15 -9.87 1.79
CA TRP A 22 0.87 -9.24 2.08
C TRP A 22 -0.28 -10.25 2.02
N MET A 23 -0.31 -11.12 1.01
CA MET A 23 -1.33 -12.16 0.85
C MET A 23 -1.35 -13.14 2.03
N GLU A 24 -0.17 -13.61 2.47
CA GLU A 24 -0.04 -14.46 3.66
C GLU A 24 -0.73 -13.87 4.89
N ILE A 25 -0.57 -12.55 5.10
CA ILE A 25 -1.12 -11.84 6.25
C ILE A 25 -2.63 -11.65 6.09
N VAL A 26 -3.10 -11.06 4.98
CA VAL A 26 -4.52 -10.72 4.86
C VAL A 26 -5.44 -11.94 4.74
N ARG A 27 -4.92 -13.08 4.26
CA ARG A 27 -5.67 -14.34 4.18
C ARG A 27 -5.80 -15.06 5.52
N THR A 28 -5.08 -14.62 6.56
CA THR A 28 -5.09 -15.25 7.88
C THR A 28 -5.47 -14.29 9.01
N HIS A 29 -5.42 -12.98 8.78
CA HIS A 29 -5.71 -11.97 9.79
C HIS A 29 -7.22 -11.88 10.10
N GLU A 30 -7.57 -11.83 11.39
CA GLU A 30 -8.96 -11.85 11.88
C GLU A 30 -9.81 -10.66 11.40
N SER A 31 -9.17 -9.51 11.17
CA SER A 31 -9.84 -8.30 10.68
C SER A 31 -9.91 -8.18 9.16
N THR A 32 -9.59 -9.24 8.41
CA THR A 32 -9.72 -9.31 6.94
C THR A 32 -10.42 -10.60 6.45
N PRO A 33 -11.54 -11.04 7.05
CA PRO A 33 -12.16 -12.33 6.74
C PRO A 33 -12.62 -12.48 5.29
N THR A 34 -13.01 -11.40 4.61
CA THR A 34 -13.43 -11.45 3.20
C THR A 34 -12.26 -11.83 2.29
N TYR A 35 -11.02 -11.50 2.68
CA TYR A 35 -9.81 -11.84 1.93
C TYR A 35 -9.45 -13.34 2.03
N HIS A 36 -9.95 -14.07 3.04
CA HIS A 36 -9.55 -15.47 3.28
C HIS A 36 -10.00 -16.40 2.14
N ASN A 37 -11.18 -16.12 1.58
CA ASN A 37 -11.84 -16.92 0.54
C ASN A 37 -11.85 -16.25 -0.84
N TYR A 38 -11.14 -15.13 -1.00
CA TYR A 38 -11.09 -14.41 -2.27
C TYR A 38 -10.18 -15.13 -3.27
N ASP A 39 -10.41 -14.92 -4.57
CA ASP A 39 -9.58 -15.51 -5.62
C ASP A 39 -8.11 -15.09 -5.46
N GLU A 40 -7.23 -16.09 -5.46
CA GLU A 40 -5.81 -15.89 -5.15
C GLU A 40 -5.10 -15.08 -6.24
N ALA A 41 -5.40 -15.36 -7.51
CA ALA A 41 -4.80 -14.65 -8.63
C ALA A 41 -5.27 -13.19 -8.64
N GLU A 42 -6.54 -12.96 -8.38
CA GLU A 42 -7.09 -11.61 -8.31
C GLU A 42 -6.50 -10.81 -7.13
N LEU A 43 -6.37 -11.42 -5.95
CA LEU A 43 -5.70 -10.79 -4.80
C LEU A 43 -4.24 -10.44 -5.10
N TYR A 44 -3.52 -11.37 -5.75
CA TYR A 44 -2.14 -11.15 -6.15
C TYR A 44 -2.03 -9.95 -7.07
N GLU A 45 -2.78 -9.92 -8.18
CA GLU A 45 -2.74 -8.82 -9.15
C GLU A 45 -3.07 -7.46 -8.51
N ARG A 46 -4.06 -7.44 -7.60
CA ARG A 46 -4.44 -6.23 -6.86
C ARG A 46 -3.29 -5.69 -6.00
N ALA A 47 -2.65 -6.53 -5.21
CA ALA A 47 -1.56 -6.12 -4.34
C ALA A 47 -0.26 -5.85 -5.11
N TYR A 48 0.03 -6.63 -6.14
CA TYR A 48 1.16 -6.41 -7.04
C TYR A 48 1.06 -5.07 -7.77
N SER A 49 -0.12 -4.71 -8.25
CA SER A 49 -0.40 -3.41 -8.87
C SER A 49 -0.09 -2.25 -7.92
N VAL A 50 -0.41 -2.39 -6.62
CA VAL A 50 -0.09 -1.38 -5.61
C VAL A 50 1.43 -1.29 -5.40
N TYR A 51 2.12 -2.41 -5.14
CA TYR A 51 3.57 -2.37 -4.87
C TYR A 51 4.41 -1.94 -6.07
N SER A 52 4.05 -2.35 -7.28
CA SER A 52 4.77 -1.95 -8.50
C SER A 52 4.63 -0.45 -8.81
N GLN A 53 3.50 0.16 -8.47
CA GLN A 53 3.28 1.60 -8.63
C GLN A 53 3.75 2.42 -7.43
N LEU A 54 3.91 1.80 -6.26
CA LEU A 54 4.25 2.50 -5.02
C LEU A 54 5.56 3.29 -5.13
N GLY A 55 6.55 2.78 -5.87
CA GLY A 55 7.79 3.51 -6.14
C GLY A 55 7.56 4.86 -6.83
N ARG A 56 6.62 4.91 -7.79
CA ARG A 56 6.21 6.15 -8.49
C ARG A 56 5.33 7.05 -7.63
N TRP A 57 4.49 6.47 -6.78
CA TRP A 57 3.60 7.24 -5.90
C TRP A 57 4.33 7.93 -4.75
N VAL A 58 5.41 7.30 -4.29
CA VAL A 58 6.23 7.85 -3.20
C VAL A 58 7.30 8.78 -3.77
N SER A 59 7.75 8.60 -5.03
CA SER A 59 8.51 9.64 -5.73
C SER A 59 7.64 10.88 -5.94
N SER A 60 8.27 12.06 -5.90
CA SER A 60 7.62 13.39 -5.88
C SER A 60 6.76 13.73 -7.11
N GLU A 61 6.50 12.77 -7.99
CA GLU A 61 5.88 12.91 -9.30
C GLU A 61 4.36 12.70 -9.27
N THR A 62 3.81 12.15 -8.19
CA THR A 62 2.38 11.81 -8.12
C THR A 62 1.56 12.94 -7.49
N THR A 63 0.55 13.40 -8.21
CA THR A 63 -0.33 14.47 -7.74
C THR A 63 -1.37 13.94 -6.75
N LYS A 64 -1.90 14.84 -5.91
CA LYS A 64 -2.98 14.51 -4.97
C LYS A 64 -4.22 14.00 -5.72
N GLU A 65 -4.44 14.51 -6.92
CA GLU A 65 -5.56 14.18 -7.81
C GLU A 65 -5.46 12.75 -8.35
N GLU A 66 -4.26 12.28 -8.69
CA GLU A 66 -4.04 10.89 -9.14
C GLU A 66 -4.35 9.90 -8.01
N ILE A 67 -3.82 10.13 -6.81
CA ILE A 67 -4.10 9.30 -5.63
C ILE A 67 -5.61 9.29 -5.34
N LYS A 68 -6.26 10.46 -5.40
CA LYS A 68 -7.72 10.57 -5.18
C LYS A 68 -8.49 9.67 -6.14
N GLY A 69 -8.23 9.77 -7.45
CA GLY A 69 -8.95 8.97 -8.45
C GLY A 69 -8.80 7.47 -8.23
N VAL A 70 -7.56 7.00 -8.02
CA VAL A 70 -7.26 5.58 -7.82
C VAL A 70 -7.93 5.03 -6.56
N TYR A 71 -7.78 5.74 -5.44
CA TYR A 71 -8.24 5.22 -4.15
C TYR A 71 -9.73 5.41 -3.91
N THR A 72 -10.36 6.47 -4.43
CA THR A 72 -11.83 6.57 -4.45
C THR A 72 -12.45 5.43 -5.24
N ALA A 73 -11.95 5.13 -6.45
CA ALA A 73 -12.42 4.00 -7.23
C ALA A 73 -12.15 2.64 -6.56
N LEU A 74 -11.06 2.51 -5.79
CA LEU A 74 -10.81 1.31 -4.98
C LEU A 74 -11.89 1.14 -3.90
N GLY A 75 -12.23 2.21 -3.17
CA GLY A 75 -13.27 2.21 -2.14
C GLY A 75 -14.63 1.78 -2.69
N GLU A 76 -15.05 2.39 -3.80
CA GLU A 76 -16.32 2.08 -4.46
C GLU A 76 -16.40 0.61 -4.88
N ARG A 77 -15.33 0.08 -5.48
CA ARG A 77 -15.25 -1.33 -5.90
C ARG A 77 -15.35 -2.27 -4.70
N ARG A 78 -14.63 -1.98 -3.61
CA ARG A 78 -14.63 -2.83 -2.41
C ARG A 78 -16.00 -2.85 -1.73
N HIS A 79 -16.73 -1.73 -1.71
CA HIS A 79 -18.10 -1.73 -1.22
C HIS A 79 -19.00 -2.63 -2.09
N LYS A 80 -18.94 -2.48 -3.43
CA LYS A 80 -19.73 -3.30 -4.38
C LYS A 80 -19.38 -4.80 -4.31
N GLU A 81 -18.15 -5.13 -3.95
CA GLU A 81 -17.68 -6.51 -3.72
C GLU A 81 -18.08 -7.08 -2.35
N GLY A 82 -18.72 -6.29 -1.48
CA GLY A 82 -19.21 -6.74 -0.17
C GLY A 82 -18.16 -6.72 0.95
N PHE A 83 -16.98 -6.11 0.74
CA PHE A 83 -16.02 -5.91 1.82
C PHE A 83 -16.57 -4.94 2.86
N ARG A 84 -16.19 -5.09 4.12
CA ARG A 84 -16.37 -4.03 5.12
C ARG A 84 -15.27 -2.98 4.99
N LEU A 85 -15.60 -1.72 5.31
CA LEU A 85 -14.62 -0.63 5.31
C LEU A 85 -13.41 -0.93 6.21
N SER A 86 -13.63 -1.54 7.38
CA SER A 86 -12.54 -1.93 8.29
C SER A 86 -11.54 -2.90 7.65
N GLU A 87 -11.99 -3.82 6.79
CA GLU A 87 -11.13 -4.77 6.10
C GLU A 87 -10.30 -4.08 5.02
N LEU A 88 -10.89 -3.11 4.31
CA LEU A 88 -10.17 -2.27 3.35
C LEU A 88 -9.07 -1.44 4.04
N LEU A 89 -9.40 -0.78 5.14
CA LEU A 89 -8.42 0.00 5.91
C LEU A 89 -7.33 -0.89 6.49
N GLN A 90 -7.69 -2.07 7.02
CA GLN A 90 -6.70 -3.04 7.50
C GLN A 90 -5.77 -3.49 6.38
N ALA A 91 -6.30 -3.81 5.20
CA ALA A 91 -5.50 -4.21 4.06
C ALA A 91 -4.44 -3.16 3.69
N LEU A 92 -4.81 -1.88 3.66
CA LEU A 92 -3.89 -0.77 3.42
C LEU A 92 -2.83 -0.62 4.53
N ILE A 93 -3.21 -0.80 5.79
CA ILE A 93 -2.29 -0.79 6.93
C ILE A 93 -1.28 -1.93 6.82
N VAL A 94 -1.73 -3.14 6.45
CA VAL A 94 -0.85 -4.30 6.22
C VAL A 94 0.10 -4.02 5.05
N THR A 95 -0.37 -3.40 3.97
CA THR A 95 0.48 -3.02 2.83
C THR A 95 1.67 -2.16 3.29
N ARG A 96 1.41 -1.12 4.09
CA ARG A 96 2.44 -0.25 4.68
C ARG A 96 3.38 -1.01 5.62
N ARG A 97 2.85 -1.93 6.43
CA ARG A 97 3.65 -2.72 7.39
C ARG A 97 4.62 -3.69 6.70
N VAL A 98 4.16 -4.36 5.65
CA VAL A 98 4.97 -5.28 4.84
C VAL A 98 6.11 -4.54 4.16
N LEU A 99 5.82 -3.36 3.59
CA LEU A 99 6.84 -2.49 3.04
C LEU A 99 7.94 -2.16 4.06
N TRP A 100 7.56 -1.68 5.24
CA TRP A 100 8.54 -1.31 6.27
C TRP A 100 9.36 -2.48 6.77
N SER A 101 8.73 -3.64 6.92
CA SER A 101 9.43 -4.87 7.32
C SER A 101 10.52 -5.24 6.31
N LYS A 102 10.24 -5.05 5.01
CA LYS A 102 11.22 -5.30 3.94
C LYS A 102 12.37 -4.29 3.97
N VAL A 103 12.09 -3.01 4.13
CA VAL A 103 13.13 -1.96 4.25
C VAL A 103 14.07 -2.24 5.43
N LEU A 104 13.52 -2.63 6.58
CA LEU A 104 14.30 -2.99 7.77
C LEU A 104 15.18 -4.24 7.54
N SER A 105 14.69 -5.22 6.78
CA SER A 105 15.42 -6.47 6.54
C SER A 105 16.58 -6.36 5.55
N GLU A 106 16.63 -5.31 4.74
CA GLU A 106 17.63 -5.13 3.67
C GLU A 106 18.91 -4.42 4.13
N GLY A 107 19.03 -4.10 5.43
CA GLY A 107 20.23 -3.42 5.97
C GLY A 107 20.42 -1.99 5.45
N LEU A 108 19.38 -1.38 4.86
CA LEU A 108 19.46 -0.03 4.30
C LEU A 108 19.45 1.08 5.36
N LEU A 109 19.85 0.80 6.59
CA LEU A 109 19.85 1.77 7.71
C LEU A 109 21.21 1.82 8.43
N ASP A 110 22.26 1.33 7.78
CA ASP A 110 23.58 1.14 8.41
C ASP A 110 24.38 2.44 8.58
N THR A 111 24.06 3.49 7.80
CA THR A 111 24.73 4.80 7.91
C THR A 111 23.78 5.93 8.29
N ALA A 112 24.31 7.02 8.85
CA ALA A 112 23.53 8.21 9.16
C ALA A 112 22.86 8.83 7.91
N LEU A 113 23.49 8.70 6.74
CA LEU A 113 22.89 9.13 5.47
C LEU A 113 21.69 8.25 5.11
N ASP A 114 21.82 6.93 5.25
CA ASP A 114 20.74 5.99 4.94
C ASP A 114 19.55 6.17 5.90
N LEU A 115 19.81 6.44 7.18
CA LEU A 115 18.77 6.77 8.17
C LEU A 115 17.98 8.03 7.80
N ASN A 116 18.66 9.12 7.40
CA ASN A 116 17.99 10.33 6.94
C ASN A 116 17.13 10.07 5.70
N GLN A 117 17.64 9.30 4.75
CA GLN A 117 16.89 8.92 3.54
C GLN A 117 15.67 8.06 3.85
N ALA A 118 15.78 7.15 4.82
CA ALA A 118 14.66 6.33 5.26
C ALA A 118 13.60 7.14 6.01
N LEU A 119 13.99 8.15 6.79
CA LEU A 119 13.05 9.09 7.41
C LEU A 119 12.29 9.91 6.35
N GLU A 120 12.95 10.37 5.30
CA GLU A 120 12.31 11.06 4.19
C GLU A 120 11.32 10.17 3.44
N LEU A 121 11.74 8.95 3.07
CA LEU A 121 10.84 7.94 2.51
C LEU A 121 9.65 7.71 3.44
N SER A 122 9.90 7.65 4.74
CA SER A 122 8.86 7.38 5.72
C SER A 122 7.75 8.41 5.70
N ASN A 123 8.13 9.68 5.68
CA ASN A 123 7.17 10.77 5.62
C ASN A 123 6.35 10.71 4.31
N HIS A 124 6.97 10.39 3.18
CA HIS A 124 6.24 10.26 1.91
C HIS A 124 5.29 9.05 1.90
N VAL A 125 5.74 7.90 2.40
CA VAL A 125 4.93 6.68 2.52
C VAL A 125 3.72 6.94 3.43
N VAL A 126 3.93 7.54 4.60
CA VAL A 126 2.86 7.89 5.53
C VAL A 126 1.85 8.82 4.87
N LEU A 127 2.31 9.92 4.27
CA LEU A 127 1.45 10.89 3.59
C LEU A 127 0.64 10.25 2.45
N PHE A 128 1.27 9.35 1.68
CA PHE A 128 0.61 8.59 0.63
C PHE A 128 -0.52 7.71 1.20
N PHE A 129 -0.22 6.89 2.21
CA PHE A 129 -1.20 5.97 2.79
C PHE A 129 -2.33 6.70 3.52
N ASP A 130 -2.06 7.82 4.18
CA ASP A 130 -3.10 8.62 4.85
C ASP A 130 -4.10 9.18 3.82
N ARG A 131 -3.60 9.70 2.70
CA ARG A 131 -4.45 10.15 1.57
C ARG A 131 -5.22 8.99 0.96
N ALA A 132 -4.55 7.89 0.69
CA ALA A 132 -5.16 6.68 0.14
C ALA A 132 -6.32 6.18 1.02
N MET A 133 -6.13 6.14 2.35
CA MET A 133 -7.16 5.75 3.30
C MET A 133 -8.35 6.71 3.29
N VAL A 134 -8.12 8.03 3.33
CA VAL A 134 -9.22 9.02 3.27
C VAL A 134 -10.02 8.89 1.98
N TYR A 135 -9.36 8.79 0.84
CA TYR A 135 -10.03 8.69 -0.46
C TYR A 135 -10.73 7.35 -0.66
N ALA A 136 -10.15 6.26 -0.16
CA ALA A 136 -10.78 4.95 -0.15
C ALA A 136 -12.05 4.94 0.70
N THR A 137 -12.02 5.56 1.89
CA THR A 137 -13.22 5.73 2.73
C THR A 137 -14.30 6.53 2.00
N GLN A 138 -13.95 7.68 1.41
CA GLN A 138 -14.91 8.51 0.66
C GLN A 138 -15.56 7.75 -0.50
N GLY A 139 -14.80 6.96 -1.25
CA GLY A 139 -15.36 6.13 -2.32
C GLY A 139 -16.19 4.96 -1.80
N PHE A 140 -15.81 4.39 -0.66
CA PHE A 140 -16.59 3.33 -0.04
C PHE A 140 -17.96 3.85 0.43
N GLU A 141 -17.99 5.05 1.03
CA GLU A 141 -19.22 5.71 1.51
C GLU A 141 -20.10 6.29 0.39
N SER A 142 -19.54 6.57 -0.80
CA SER A 142 -20.29 7.16 -1.91
C SER A 142 -21.28 6.19 -2.56
N VAL A 143 -21.03 4.89 -2.44
CA VAL A 143 -21.92 3.83 -2.90
C VAL A 143 -23.00 3.64 -1.83
N SER A 144 -24.11 4.37 -1.96
CA SER A 144 -25.24 4.27 -1.03
C SER A 144 -25.74 2.81 -0.91
N SER A 145 -25.99 2.37 0.33
CA SER A 145 -26.65 1.09 0.65
C SER A 145 -28.07 1.01 0.08
#